data_AF-A0A1S3IYI4-F1
#
_entry.id   AF-A0A1S3IYI4-F1
#
_cell.length_a   1.000
_cell.length_b   1.000
_cell.length_c   1.000
_cell.angle_alpha   90.00
_cell.angle_beta   90.00
_cell.angle_gamma   90.00
#
_symmetry.space_group_name_H-M   'P 1'
#
loop_
_entity.id
_entity.type
_entity.pdbx_description
1 polymer ?
#
loop_
_entity_poly.entity_id
_entity_poly.type
_entity_poly.pdbx_seq_one_letter_code
_entity_poly.pdbx_strand_id
1 'polypeptide(L)'
;MVIKLYMSSLSGSTEIKKKQSKIKDLLESLKIEFEEIDISDHRNEKQKEFMRNNSKGKKEGETPIAPQLFNDDKYLGDYDAFLDATENEQIYEFFQLQSPKKDKKSEEVITNKNGDVEEEEKTDKEKEQDSTSVEDEIKSED
;
A
#
# COMPACT_ATOMS: atom_id res chain seq x y z
N MET A 1 8.57 4.12 18.43
CA MET A 1 7.38 3.37 18.00
C MET A 1 6.22 4.34 17.90
N VAL A 2 6.12 5.02 16.76
CA VAL A 2 5.02 5.90 16.37
C VAL A 2 4.47 5.37 15.06
N ILE A 3 3.16 5.15 14.96
CA ILE A 3 2.54 4.78 13.69
C ILE A 3 2.48 6.03 12.81
N LYS A 4 3.02 5.99 11.60
CA LYS A 4 2.96 7.12 10.66
C LYS A 4 2.00 6.78 9.53
N LEU A 5 0.97 7.62 9.37
CA LEU A 5 0.00 7.55 8.29
C LEU A 5 0.35 8.61 7.23
N TYR A 6 0.93 8.15 6.12
CA TYR A 6 1.17 9.01 4.97
C TYR A 6 -0.12 9.14 4.17
N MET A 7 -0.68 10.35 4.15
CA MET A 7 -1.97 10.69 3.55
C MET A 7 -1.85 11.84 2.55
N SER A 8 -2.95 12.25 1.90
CA SER A 8 -2.94 13.36 0.94
C SER A 8 -4.31 14.05 0.88
N SER A 9 -4.43 15.20 1.56
CA SER A 9 -5.69 15.97 1.60
C SER A 9 -6.11 16.47 0.21
N LEU A 10 -5.14 16.84 -0.63
CA LEU A 10 -5.37 17.32 -2.00
C LEU A 10 -5.58 16.18 -3.03
N SER A 11 -5.73 14.92 -2.59
CA SER A 11 -6.04 13.81 -3.50
C SER A 11 -7.31 14.06 -4.33
N GLY A 12 -7.22 13.86 -5.65
CA GLY A 12 -8.36 13.93 -6.56
C GLY A 12 -9.28 12.70 -6.50
N SER A 13 -8.85 11.58 -5.91
CA SER A 13 -9.65 10.36 -5.84
C SER A 13 -10.45 10.27 -4.53
N THR A 14 -11.77 10.20 -4.69
CA THR A 14 -12.72 9.91 -3.61
C THR A 14 -12.49 8.54 -2.96
N GLU A 15 -11.98 7.55 -3.71
CA GLU A 15 -11.61 6.24 -3.15
C GLU A 15 -10.41 6.37 -2.21
N ILE A 16 -9.35 7.07 -2.66
CA ILE A 16 -8.15 7.31 -1.85
C ILE A 16 -8.52 8.06 -0.54
N LYS A 17 -9.42 9.05 -0.61
CA LYS A 17 -9.91 9.76 0.57
C LYS A 17 -10.70 8.86 1.52
N LYS A 18 -11.56 7.98 1.00
CA LYS A 18 -12.27 6.96 1.82
C LYS A 18 -11.31 5.96 2.46
N LYS A 19 -10.27 5.52 1.73
CA LYS A 19 -9.22 4.62 2.24
C LYS A 19 -8.39 5.28 3.35
N GLN A 20 -8.03 6.55 3.20
CA GLN A 20 -7.37 7.34 4.25
C GLN A 20 -8.25 7.52 5.50
N SER A 21 -9.52 7.90 5.33
CA SER A 21 -10.48 8.05 6.44
C SER A 21 -10.57 6.75 7.24
N LYS A 22 -10.88 5.63 6.61
CA LYS A 22 -11.04 4.33 7.29
C LYS A 22 -9.86 3.92 8.17
N ILE A 23 -8.63 4.22 7.75
CA ILE A 23 -7.43 3.94 8.54
C ILE A 23 -7.41 4.81 9.80
N LYS A 24 -7.63 6.12 9.63
CA LYS A 24 -7.73 7.10 10.73
C LYS A 24 -8.86 6.75 11.71
N ASP A 25 -10.06 6.50 11.18
CA ASP A 25 -11.26 6.13 11.93
C ASP A 25 -11.01 4.87 12.80
N LEU A 26 -10.24 3.90 12.29
CA LEU A 26 -9.88 2.68 13.06
C LEU A 26 -8.76 2.94 14.08
N LEU A 27 -7.72 3.71 13.75
CA LEU A 27 -6.64 4.08 14.68
C LEU A 27 -7.18 4.85 15.89
N GLU A 28 -8.06 5.83 15.66
CA GLU A 28 -8.75 6.58 16.72
C GLU A 28 -9.64 5.67 17.58
N SER A 29 -10.43 4.79 16.94
CA SER A 29 -11.29 3.82 17.63
C SER A 29 -10.51 2.84 18.53
N LEU A 30 -9.35 2.37 18.07
CA LEU A 30 -8.42 1.52 18.82
C LEU A 30 -7.56 2.30 19.83
N LYS A 31 -7.62 3.65 19.85
CA LYS A 31 -6.79 4.55 20.66
C LYS A 31 -5.28 4.34 20.47
N ILE A 32 -4.89 4.07 19.23
CA ILE A 32 -3.48 4.00 18.82
C ILE A 32 -3.03 5.43 18.55
N GLU A 33 -1.89 5.85 19.09
CA GLU A 33 -1.28 7.15 18.76
C GLU A 33 -0.56 7.06 17.41
N PHE A 34 -0.80 8.04 16.53
CA PHE A 34 -0.24 8.10 15.18
C PHE A 34 0.07 9.52 14.71
N GLU A 35 0.98 9.64 13.75
CA GLU A 35 1.38 10.88 13.08
C GLU A 35 0.72 10.96 11.69
N GLU A 36 -0.04 12.02 11.41
CA GLU A 36 -0.61 12.29 10.09
C GLU A 36 0.36 13.10 9.24
N ILE A 37 0.88 12.47 8.18
CA ILE A 37 1.87 13.06 7.28
C ILE A 37 1.22 13.30 5.92
N ASP A 38 0.76 14.54 5.68
CA ASP A 38 0.20 14.93 4.39
C ASP A 38 1.31 15.16 3.34
N ILE A 39 1.44 14.25 2.38
CA ILE A 39 2.43 14.30 1.29
C ILE A 39 2.07 15.29 0.17
N SER A 40 0.92 15.96 0.26
CA SER A 40 0.54 17.07 -0.62
C SER A 40 0.87 18.46 -0.08
N ASP A 41 1.35 18.56 1.16
CA ASP A 41 1.95 19.79 1.70
C ASP A 41 3.41 19.95 1.23
N HIS A 42 3.76 21.13 0.72
CA HIS A 42 5.12 21.46 0.27
C HIS A 42 6.16 21.44 1.40
N ARG A 43 5.74 21.53 2.67
CA ARG A 43 6.61 21.37 3.84
C ARG A 43 7.07 19.92 4.04
N ASN A 44 6.34 18.96 3.46
CA ASN A 44 6.53 17.52 3.64
C ASN A 44 7.19 16.84 2.42
N GLU A 45 7.85 17.59 1.52
CA GLU A 45 8.49 17.02 0.32
C GLU A 45 9.48 15.88 0.63
N LYS A 46 10.30 16.03 1.68
CA LYS A 46 11.20 14.95 2.14
C LYS A 46 10.45 13.70 2.61
N GLN A 47 9.28 13.87 3.22
CA GLN A 47 8.43 12.77 3.67
C GLN A 47 7.72 12.08 2.49
N LYS A 48 7.33 12.84 1.47
CA LYS A 48 6.81 12.35 0.18
C LYS A 48 7.86 11.50 -0.57
N GLU A 49 9.12 11.93 -0.57
CA GLU A 49 10.25 11.17 -1.09
C GLU A 49 10.52 9.91 -0.25
N PHE A 50 10.59 10.04 1.07
CA PHE A 50 10.75 8.90 1.98
C PHE A 50 9.69 7.82 1.74
N MET A 51 8.41 8.21 1.68
CA MET A 51 7.30 7.29 1.40
C MET A 51 7.50 6.58 0.05
N ARG A 52 7.85 7.32 -1.02
CA ARG A 52 8.06 6.75 -2.36
C ARG A 52 9.23 5.79 -2.44
N ASN A 53 10.27 6.01 -1.63
CA ASN A 53 11.48 5.19 -1.63
C ASN A 53 11.40 3.97 -0.69
N ASN A 54 10.49 3.97 0.30
CA ASN A 54 10.39 2.91 1.32
C ASN A 54 9.06 2.14 1.33
N SER A 55 8.02 2.64 0.67
CA SER A 55 6.78 1.88 0.37
C SER A 55 6.90 1.04 -0.89
N LYS A 56 5.98 0.09 -1.08
CA LYS A 56 5.83 -0.67 -2.34
C LYS A 56 4.71 -0.08 -3.19
N GLY A 57 4.88 -0.07 -4.52
CA GLY A 57 3.80 0.19 -5.46
C GLY A 57 2.79 -0.96 -5.49
N LYS A 58 1.60 -0.75 -6.07
CA LYS A 58 0.63 -1.84 -6.29
C LYS A 58 1.09 -2.80 -7.39
N LYS A 59 1.94 -2.34 -8.29
CA LYS A 59 2.68 -3.13 -9.27
C LYS A 59 4.18 -2.84 -9.18
N GLU A 60 4.99 -3.75 -9.70
CA GLU A 60 6.42 -3.52 -9.85
C GLU A 60 6.69 -2.31 -10.77
N GLY A 61 7.64 -1.45 -10.37
CA GLY A 61 7.91 -0.17 -11.04
C GLY A 61 6.86 0.93 -10.82
N GLU A 62 5.70 0.64 -10.20
CA GLU A 62 4.68 1.66 -9.93
C GLU A 62 5.05 2.52 -8.71
N THR A 63 4.82 3.83 -8.81
CA THR A 63 5.07 4.76 -7.71
C THR A 63 4.06 4.56 -6.57
N PRO A 64 4.50 4.40 -5.30
CA PRO A 64 3.58 4.28 -4.17
C PRO A 64 2.63 5.49 -4.03
N ILE A 65 1.35 5.22 -3.80
CA ILE A 65 0.28 6.21 -3.59
C ILE A 65 -0.29 6.11 -2.18
N ALA A 66 -0.70 7.24 -1.61
CA ALA A 66 -1.33 7.27 -0.30
C ALA A 66 -2.71 6.57 -0.30
N PRO A 67 -3.15 5.94 0.81
CA PRO A 67 -2.45 5.86 2.10
C PRO A 67 -1.30 4.84 2.11
N GLN A 68 -0.26 5.13 2.89
CA GLN A 68 0.85 4.22 3.19
C GLN A 68 1.13 4.24 4.70
N LEU A 69 1.40 3.07 5.28
CA LEU A 69 1.54 2.90 6.73
C LEU A 69 2.95 2.44 7.12
N PHE A 70 3.50 3.09 8.14
CA PHE A 70 4.81 2.82 8.72
C PHE A 70 4.73 2.75 10.25
N ASN A 71 5.67 2.04 10.88
CA ASN A 71 5.96 2.11 12.31
C ASN A 71 7.40 2.64 12.49
N ASP A 72 7.54 3.81 13.10
CA ASP A 72 8.75 4.64 13.01
C ASP A 72 9.17 4.81 11.54
N ASP A 73 10.22 4.13 11.08
CA ASP A 73 10.69 4.17 9.69
C ASP A 73 10.50 2.82 8.95
N LYS A 74 9.91 1.82 9.62
CA LYS A 74 9.65 0.48 9.05
C LYS A 74 8.30 0.46 8.34
N TYR A 75 8.31 0.18 7.03
CA TYR A 75 7.10 0.00 6.24
C TYR A 75 6.23 -1.17 6.76
N LEU A 76 4.92 -0.96 6.83
CA LEU A 76 3.93 -1.96 7.24
C LEU A 76 3.12 -2.48 6.04
N GLY A 77 2.61 -1.57 5.20
CA GLY A 77 1.74 -1.89 4.08
C GLY A 77 1.00 -0.67 3.54
N ASP A 78 0.17 -0.91 2.52
CA ASP A 78 -0.78 0.07 2.00
C ASP A 78 -2.18 -0.17 2.62
N TYR A 79 -3.24 0.42 2.05
CA TYR A 79 -4.61 0.18 2.51
C TYR A 79 -5.03 -1.29 2.40
N ASP A 80 -4.62 -2.01 1.36
CA ASP A 80 -5.16 -3.32 1.07
C ASP A 80 -4.59 -4.33 2.10
N ALA A 81 -3.29 -4.27 2.40
CA ALA A 81 -2.68 -5.03 3.50
C ALA A 81 -3.23 -4.67 4.90
N PHE A 82 -3.60 -3.40 5.12
CA PHE A 82 -4.29 -2.96 6.33
C PHE A 82 -5.72 -3.53 6.44
N LEU A 83 -6.42 -3.67 5.31
CA LEU A 83 -7.75 -4.27 5.26
C LEU A 83 -7.66 -5.76 5.62
N ASP A 84 -6.74 -6.50 5.01
CA ASP A 84 -6.48 -7.92 5.31
C ASP A 84 -6.20 -8.12 6.82
N ALA A 85 -5.35 -7.28 7.41
CA ALA A 85 -5.06 -7.31 8.85
C ALA A 85 -6.26 -6.94 9.74
N THR A 86 -7.19 -6.13 9.24
CA THR A 86 -8.42 -5.77 9.94
C THR A 86 -9.43 -6.92 9.89
N GLU A 87 -9.62 -7.54 8.72
CA GLU A 87 -10.57 -8.64 8.50
C GLU A 87 -10.14 -9.95 9.21
N ASN A 88 -8.84 -10.17 9.40
CA ASN A 88 -8.29 -11.32 10.14
C ASN A 88 -8.10 -11.05 11.66
N GLU A 89 -8.61 -9.95 12.21
CA GLU A 89 -8.40 -9.47 13.60
C GLU A 89 -6.91 -9.24 14.03
N GLN A 90 -5.96 -9.29 13.08
CA GLN A 90 -4.52 -9.16 13.32
C GLN A 90 -4.02 -7.71 13.36
N ILE A 91 -4.90 -6.72 13.51
CA ILE A 91 -4.56 -5.29 13.39
C ILE A 91 -3.43 -4.81 14.32
N TYR A 92 -3.35 -5.35 15.55
CA TYR A 92 -2.25 -5.05 16.47
C TYR A 92 -0.91 -5.62 15.98
N GLU A 93 -0.92 -6.81 15.36
CA GLU A 93 0.26 -7.48 14.84
C GLU A 93 0.79 -6.78 13.58
N PHE A 94 -0.10 -6.31 12.71
CA PHE A 94 0.22 -5.44 11.57
C PHE A 94 0.92 -4.15 12.01
N PHE A 95 0.39 -3.46 13.02
CA PHE A 95 1.03 -2.28 13.63
C PHE A 95 2.24 -2.63 14.54
N GLN A 96 2.54 -3.92 14.73
CA GLN A 96 3.60 -4.44 15.62
C GLN A 96 3.46 -3.98 17.08
N LEU A 97 2.22 -3.72 17.49
CA LEU A 97 1.79 -3.38 18.84
C LEU A 97 1.54 -4.64 19.68
N GLN A 98 1.76 -4.54 20.99
CA GLN A 98 1.29 -5.55 21.93
C GLN A 98 -0.24 -5.49 22.00
N SER A 99 -0.91 -6.60 21.67
CA SER A 99 -2.36 -6.68 21.73
C SER A 99 -2.83 -6.76 23.19
N PRO A 100 -3.78 -5.91 23.64
CA PRO A 100 -4.24 -5.86 25.03
C PRO A 100 -5.01 -7.12 25.49
N LYS A 101 -5.08 -8.16 24.66
CA LYS A 101 -5.67 -9.48 24.97
C LYS A 101 -4.63 -10.63 24.99
N LYS A 102 -3.37 -10.39 24.61
CA LYS A 102 -2.34 -11.45 24.41
C LYS A 102 -1.23 -11.46 25.48
N ASP A 103 -1.61 -11.65 26.75
CA ASP A 103 -0.68 -12.17 27.79
C ASP A 103 -0.37 -13.66 27.54
N LYS A 104 0.24 -13.97 26.38
CA LYS A 104 0.82 -15.27 26.00
C LYS A 104 1.64 -15.19 24.70
N LYS A 105 2.92 -14.84 24.91
CA LYS A 105 4.12 -15.36 24.20
C LYS A 105 4.05 -15.54 22.68
N SER A 106 4.63 -14.58 21.96
CA SER A 106 5.23 -14.79 20.63
C SER A 106 6.44 -13.86 20.46
N GLU A 107 7.62 -14.35 20.86
CA GLU A 107 8.90 -13.72 20.55
C GLU A 107 9.34 -14.10 19.12
N GLU A 108 10.10 -13.19 18.48
CA GLU A 108 10.95 -13.39 17.29
C GLU A 108 10.46 -14.24 16.09
N VAL A 109 10.21 -13.56 14.96
CA VAL A 109 10.70 -14.03 13.64
C VAL A 109 11.38 -12.89 12.87
N ILE A 110 12.69 -12.78 13.11
CA ILE A 110 13.79 -12.56 12.14
C ILE A 110 13.54 -11.58 10.96
N THR A 111 14.31 -10.49 10.94
CA THR A 111 14.59 -9.72 9.72
C THR A 111 15.62 -10.43 8.84
N ASN A 112 15.20 -11.07 7.75
CA ASN A 112 16.12 -11.54 6.72
C ASN A 112 16.31 -10.46 5.64
N LYS A 113 17.49 -9.84 5.64
CA LYS A 113 18.11 -9.37 4.40
C LYS A 113 18.68 -10.59 3.69
N ASN A 114 18.53 -10.63 2.36
CA ASN A 114 19.60 -10.93 1.42
C ASN A 114 19.01 -10.73 0.01
N GLY A 115 19.75 -10.05 -0.84
CA GLY A 115 19.58 -10.16 -2.28
C GLY A 115 20.84 -10.81 -2.83
N ASP A 116 20.68 -11.69 -3.81
CA ASP A 116 21.75 -12.14 -4.69
C ASP A 116 21.18 -12.34 -6.09
N VAL A 117 22.05 -12.35 -7.10
CA VAL A 117 21.72 -12.33 -8.53
C VAL A 117 22.35 -13.55 -9.21
N GLU A 118 21.62 -14.16 -10.14
CA GLU A 118 22.03 -14.95 -11.33
C GLU A 118 20.69 -15.44 -11.98
N GLU A 119 20.41 -15.31 -13.29
CA GLU A 119 21.04 -15.97 -14.47
C GLU A 119 20.92 -17.52 -14.40
N GLU A 120 20.52 -18.28 -15.43
CA GLU A 120 20.07 -18.07 -16.83
C GLU A 120 19.27 -19.38 -17.28
N GLU A 121 18.62 -19.62 -18.43
CA GLU A 121 18.53 -18.98 -19.76
C GLU A 121 17.31 -19.50 -20.64
N LYS A 122 17.05 -18.83 -21.78
CA LYS A 122 16.65 -19.32 -23.14
C LYS A 122 15.32 -20.06 -23.51
N THR A 123 14.73 -19.55 -24.61
CA THR A 123 14.10 -20.22 -25.80
C THR A 123 12.75 -20.97 -25.67
N ASP A 124 11.86 -21.02 -26.71
CA ASP A 124 11.91 -20.45 -28.08
C ASP A 124 10.52 -20.08 -28.68
N LYS A 125 10.55 -19.45 -29.88
CA LYS A 125 9.63 -19.40 -31.06
C LYS A 125 8.36 -20.31 -31.12
N GLU A 126 7.31 -20.06 -31.93
CA GLU A 126 7.02 -19.09 -33.03
C GLU A 126 5.50 -19.06 -33.37
N LYS A 127 4.99 -17.95 -33.97
CA LYS A 127 3.82 -17.90 -34.94
C LYS A 127 2.40 -18.35 -34.46
N GLU A 128 1.27 -18.04 -35.11
CA GLU A 128 0.90 -17.09 -36.19
C GLU A 128 -0.59 -16.66 -36.11
N GLN A 129 -0.89 -15.41 -36.50
CA GLN A 129 -2.09 -14.87 -37.22
C GLN A 129 -3.57 -15.19 -36.86
N ASP A 130 -4.45 -14.36 -37.44
CA ASP A 130 -5.91 -14.52 -37.71
C ASP A 130 -6.91 -14.29 -36.56
N SER A 131 -8.09 -13.65 -36.75
CA SER A 131 -8.54 -12.61 -37.71
C SER A 131 -9.91 -12.03 -37.27
N THR A 132 -10.20 -10.76 -37.62
CA THR A 132 -11.57 -10.16 -37.76
C THR A 132 -12.52 -10.21 -36.53
N SER A 133 -13.64 -9.47 -36.42
CA SER A 133 -14.13 -8.23 -37.05
C SER A 133 -15.09 -7.58 -36.06
N VAL A 134 -15.15 -6.24 -36.00
CA VAL A 134 -16.40 -5.53 -35.68
C VAL A 134 -16.45 -4.24 -36.49
N GLU A 135 -17.36 -4.17 -37.45
CA GLU A 135 -17.88 -2.92 -38.02
C GLU A 135 -19.20 -2.62 -37.31
N ASP A 136 -19.45 -1.35 -36.96
CA ASP A 136 -20.81 -0.82 -36.88
C ASP A 136 -20.72 0.72 -36.97
N GLU A 137 -21.10 1.27 -38.13
CA GLU A 137 -21.01 2.71 -38.42
C GLU A 137 -22.37 3.38 -38.22
N ILE A 138 -22.36 4.55 -37.56
CA ILE A 138 -23.56 5.20 -37.02
C ILE A 138 -24.47 5.74 -38.14
N LYS A 139 -25.77 5.41 -38.13
CA LYS A 139 -26.74 6.05 -39.04
C LYS A 139 -28.18 6.21 -38.51
N SER A 140 -28.44 7.38 -37.95
CA SER A 140 -29.74 8.08 -37.87
C SER A 140 -29.49 9.54 -37.46
N GLU A 141 -30.23 10.56 -37.90
CA GLU A 141 -31.31 10.70 -38.90
C GLU A 141 -31.33 12.17 -39.38
N ASP A 142 -31.61 12.41 -40.66
CA ASP A 142 -32.26 13.61 -41.25
C ASP A 142 -32.84 13.22 -42.62
#